data_AF-A0A7C6SNW4-F1
#
_entry.id   AF-A0A7C6SNW4-F1
#
_cell.length_a   1.000
_cell.length_b   1.000
_cell.length_c   1.000
_cell.angle_alpha   90.00
_cell.angle_beta   90.00
_cell.angle_gamma   90.00
#
_symmetry.space_group_name_H-M   'P 1'
#
loop_
_entity.id
_entity.type
_entity.pdbx_description
1 polymer ?
#
loop_
_entity_poly.entity_id
_entity_poly.type
_entity_poly.pdbx_seq_one_letter_code
_entity_poly.pdbx_strand_id
1 'polypeptide(L)'
;MYCGAFGADNHKGFPDNIKKLLKLLRGERVVIVLKSGCKQTVCVEAVIGDLLMASVNRNVIKFVDIDCICEVLAESGDVLSNVFMDNRVKNLNRDLNCDVLEECTKGYGWQTYQNNQGQ
;
A
#
# COMPACT_ATOMS: atom_id res chain seq x y z
N MET A 1 21.87 19.90 -23.77
CA MET A 1 20.41 19.73 -23.94
C MET A 1 20.24 18.58 -24.93
N TYR A 2 20.12 17.34 -24.45
CA TYR A 2 19.90 16.19 -25.32
C TYR A 2 18.50 15.65 -25.04
N CYS A 3 17.56 15.94 -25.95
CA CYS A 3 16.35 15.15 -26.09
C CYS A 3 16.76 13.88 -26.85
N GLY A 4 16.89 12.77 -26.13
CA GLY A 4 16.93 11.44 -26.73
C GLY A 4 15.51 11.00 -27.04
N ALA A 5 15.23 10.74 -28.31
CA ALA A 5 13.99 10.13 -28.75
C ALA A 5 13.80 8.79 -28.03
N PHE A 6 12.79 8.69 -27.16
CA PHE A 6 12.34 7.40 -26.67
C PHE A 6 11.66 6.68 -27.84
N GLY A 7 12.45 5.84 -28.50
CA GLY A 7 11.95 4.81 -29.39
C GLY A 7 10.92 3.95 -28.67
N ALA A 8 10.07 3.30 -29.45
CA ALA A 8 8.99 2.44 -28.99
C ALA A 8 9.55 1.23 -28.20
N ASP A 9 9.86 1.45 -26.93
CA ASP A 9 10.28 0.41 -26.01
C ASP A 9 9.04 -0.21 -25.36
N ASN A 10 8.98 -1.54 -25.45
CA ASN A 10 8.03 -2.36 -24.72
C ASN A 10 8.16 -2.06 -23.22
N HIS A 11 7.30 -1.20 -22.67
CA HIS A 11 7.14 -0.91 -21.23
C HIS A 11 6.63 -2.14 -20.43
N LYS A 12 7.18 -3.33 -20.66
CA LYS A 12 6.74 -4.57 -20.01
C LYS A 12 7.06 -4.64 -18.51
N GLY A 13 7.73 -3.65 -17.93
CA GLY A 13 8.17 -3.69 -16.53
C GLY A 13 7.54 -2.65 -15.59
N PHE A 14 7.18 -1.46 -16.09
CA PHE A 14 6.72 -0.39 -15.21
C PHE A 14 5.20 -0.43 -15.01
N PRO A 15 4.68 -0.33 -13.77
CA PRO A 15 3.24 -0.33 -13.53
C PRO A 15 2.58 0.92 -14.14
N ASP A 16 1.54 0.69 -14.95
CA ASP A 16 0.78 1.73 -15.65
C ASP A 16 -0.51 2.16 -14.93
N ASN A 17 -0.80 1.57 -13.77
CA ASN A 17 -1.91 1.95 -12.90
C ASN A 17 -1.63 1.53 -11.45
N ILE A 18 -2.41 2.10 -10.52
CA ILE A 18 -2.31 1.85 -9.08
C ILE A 18 -2.44 0.35 -8.75
N LYS A 19 -3.33 -0.38 -9.43
CA LYS A 19 -3.53 -1.81 -9.21
C LYS A 19 -2.26 -2.63 -9.49
N LYS A 20 -1.59 -2.38 -10.63
CA LYS A 20 -0.32 -3.04 -10.96
C LYS A 20 0.80 -2.61 -10.03
N LEU A 21 0.84 -1.32 -9.64
CA LEU A 21 1.82 -0.81 -8.68
C LEU A 21 1.69 -1.49 -7.31
N LEU A 22 0.47 -1.60 -6.78
CA LEU A 22 0.22 -2.26 -5.50
C LEU A 22 0.55 -3.77 -5.55
N LYS A 23 0.29 -4.45 -6.66
CA LYS A 23 0.73 -5.85 -6.85
C LYS A 23 2.24 -6.01 -6.77
N LEU A 24 2.97 -5.05 -7.33
CA LEU A 24 4.42 -5.01 -7.33
C LEU A 24 5.00 -4.71 -5.93
N LEU A 25 4.30 -3.90 -5.14
CA LEU A 25 4.66 -3.52 -3.78
C LEU A 25 4.18 -4.51 -2.70
N ARG A 26 3.88 -5.76 -3.06
CA ARG A 26 3.45 -6.78 -2.10
C ARG A 26 4.52 -7.01 -1.02
N GLY A 27 4.11 -6.94 0.24
CA GLY A 27 4.95 -7.02 1.43
C GLY A 27 5.60 -5.70 1.82
N GLU A 28 5.49 -4.67 1.00
CA GLU A 28 6.07 -3.35 1.27
C GLU A 28 5.10 -2.46 2.04
N ARG A 29 5.68 -1.54 2.82
CA ARG A 29 4.95 -0.49 3.54
C ARG A 29 4.77 0.70 2.61
N VAL A 30 3.54 1.17 2.47
CA VAL A 30 3.18 2.31 1.62
C VAL A 30 2.24 3.26 2.35
N VAL A 31 2.16 4.49 1.87
CA VAL A 31 1.09 5.43 2.25
C VAL A 31 0.12 5.51 1.09
N ILE A 32 -1.13 5.12 1.33
CA ILE A 32 -2.23 5.33 0.37
C ILE A 32 -2.93 6.65 0.68
N VAL A 33 -3.25 7.40 -0.36
CA VAL A 33 -4.08 8.62 -0.28
C VAL A 33 -5.45 8.28 -0.83
N LEU A 34 -6.47 8.37 0.00
CA LEU A 34 -7.85 8.13 -0.42
C LEU A 34 -8.42 9.36 -1.17
N LYS A 35 -9.48 9.16 -1.93
CA LYS A 35 -10.28 10.23 -2.57
C LYS A 35 -10.75 11.31 -1.61
N SER A 36 -10.91 10.98 -0.33
CA SER A 36 -11.21 11.95 0.73
C SER A 36 -10.04 12.88 1.08
N GLY A 37 -8.84 12.64 0.54
CA GLY A 37 -7.59 13.27 0.94
C GLY A 37 -6.92 12.62 2.16
N CYS A 38 -7.58 11.64 2.80
CA CYS A 38 -7.04 10.96 3.97
C CYS A 38 -5.82 10.12 3.59
N LYS A 39 -4.74 10.25 4.37
CA LYS A 39 -3.51 9.47 4.21
C LYS A 39 -3.50 8.31 5.18
N GLN A 40 -3.09 7.13 4.74
CA GLN A 40 -3.02 5.95 5.59
C GLN A 40 -1.78 5.12 5.27
N THR A 41 -0.97 4.86 6.30
CA THR A 41 0.15 3.93 6.21
C THR A 41 -0.35 2.51 6.34
N VAL A 42 -0.03 1.66 5.37
CA VAL A 42 -0.45 0.26 5.33
C VAL A 42 0.67 -0.62 4.77
N CYS A 43 0.68 -1.91 5.10
CA CYS A 43 1.50 -2.90 4.43
C CYS A 43 0.65 -3.67 3.41
N VAL A 44 1.13 -3.79 2.17
CA VAL A 44 0.35 -4.43 1.10
C VAL A 44 0.42 -5.95 1.23
N GLU A 45 -0.69 -6.60 1.54
CA GLU A 45 -0.74 -8.07 1.69
C GLU A 45 -1.06 -8.76 0.35
N ALA A 46 -2.09 -8.25 -0.34
CA ALA A 46 -2.55 -8.76 -1.63
C ALA A 46 -3.42 -7.75 -2.38
N VAL A 47 -3.57 -7.97 -3.68
CA VAL A 47 -4.55 -7.27 -4.53
C VAL A 47 -5.42 -8.33 -5.21
N ILE A 48 -6.70 -8.35 -4.88
CA ILE A 48 -7.68 -9.35 -5.34
C ILE A 48 -8.78 -8.62 -6.12
N GLY A 49 -8.88 -8.85 -7.42
CA GLY A 49 -9.77 -8.04 -8.26
C GLY A 49 -9.38 -6.56 -8.16
N ASP A 50 -10.34 -5.73 -7.75
CA ASP A 50 -10.14 -4.29 -7.52
C ASP A 50 -10.09 -3.92 -6.03
N LEU A 51 -9.80 -4.90 -5.16
CA LEU A 51 -9.61 -4.70 -3.73
C LEU A 51 -8.13 -4.81 -3.36
N LEU A 52 -7.63 -3.78 -2.68
CA LEU A 52 -6.41 -3.83 -1.90
C LEU A 52 -6.71 -4.46 -0.54
N MET A 53 -6.01 -5.55 -0.22
CA MET A 53 -5.95 -6.13 1.12
C MET A 53 -4.63 -5.69 1.75
N ALA A 54 -4.70 -4.96 2.86
CA ALA A 54 -3.53 -4.38 3.51
C ALA A 54 -3.61 -4.50 5.02
N SER A 55 -2.49 -4.73 5.69
CA SER A 55 -2.43 -4.71 7.15
C SER A 55 -2.13 -3.30 7.65
N VAL A 56 -2.85 -2.86 8.68
CA VAL A 56 -2.65 -1.55 9.34
C VAL A 56 -1.84 -1.71 10.62
N ASN A 57 -1.89 -2.89 11.22
CA ASN A 57 -1.07 -3.35 12.33
C ASN A 57 -1.05 -4.89 12.31
N ARG A 58 -0.47 -5.53 13.33
CA ARG A 58 -0.29 -7.00 13.35
C ARG A 58 -1.60 -7.81 13.29
N ASN A 59 -2.74 -7.25 13.71
CA ASN A 59 -3.98 -8.00 13.89
C ASN A 59 -5.16 -7.46 13.05
N VAL A 60 -4.98 -6.34 12.35
CA VAL A 60 -6.05 -5.68 11.60
C VAL A 60 -5.73 -5.67 10.12
N ILE A 61 -6.57 -6.36 9.36
CA ILE A 61 -6.58 -6.35 7.90
C ILE A 61 -7.65 -5.37 7.44
N LYS A 62 -7.27 -4.46 6.57
CA LYS A 62 -8.12 -3.48 5.92
C LYS A 62 -8.28 -3.85 4.45
N PHE A 63 -9.52 -3.71 3.98
CA PHE A 63 -9.86 -3.83 2.57
C PHE A 63 -10.21 -2.45 2.05
N VAL A 64 -9.60 -2.07 0.93
CA VAL A 64 -9.80 -0.77 0.29
C VAL A 64 -10.09 -1.00 -1.18
N ASP A 65 -11.19 -0.45 -1.67
CA ASP A 65 -11.46 -0.38 -3.10
C ASP A 65 -10.37 0.46 -3.78
N ILE A 66 -9.72 -0.08 -4.81
CA ILE A 66 -8.64 0.61 -5.53
C ILE A 66 -9.16 1.90 -6.16
N ASP A 67 -10.42 1.95 -6.57
CA ASP A 67 -11.02 3.16 -7.11
C ASP A 67 -11.15 4.26 -6.05
N CYS A 68 -11.04 3.96 -4.76
CA CYS A 68 -10.99 4.96 -3.70
C CYS A 68 -9.59 5.55 -3.48
N ILE A 69 -8.55 5.01 -4.12
CA ILE A 69 -7.16 5.45 -3.94
C ILE A 69 -6.80 6.43 -5.05
N CYS A 70 -6.39 7.63 -4.68
CA CYS A 70 -5.89 8.63 -5.62
C CYS A 70 -4.40 8.47 -5.88
N GLU A 71 -3.62 8.21 -4.83
CA GLU A 71 -2.16 8.21 -4.89
C GLU A 71 -1.59 7.13 -3.97
N VAL A 72 -0.42 6.61 -4.34
CA VAL A 72 0.37 5.68 -3.52
C VAL A 72 1.78 6.27 -3.39
N LEU A 73 2.18 6.58 -2.16
CA LEU A 73 3.54 6.99 -1.85
C LEU A 73 4.29 5.78 -1.31
N ALA A 74 5.40 5.44 -1.95
CA ALA A 74 6.26 4.33 -1.58
C ALA A 74 7.72 4.81 -1.57
N GLU A 75 8.57 4.11 -0.82
CA GLU A 75 10.00 4.38 -0.87
C GLU A 75 10.56 4.08 -2.27
N SER A 76 11.41 4.97 -2.78
CA SER A 76 11.98 4.80 -4.12
C SER A 76 12.77 3.49 -4.25
N GLY A 77 13.45 3.06 -3.19
CA GLY A 77 14.16 1.79 -3.14
C GLY A 77 13.22 0.58 -3.33
N ASP A 78 12.03 0.63 -2.74
CA ASP A 78 11.03 -0.45 -2.84
C ASP A 78 10.45 -0.54 -4.26
N VAL A 79 10.17 0.60 -4.88
CA VAL A 79 9.69 0.63 -6.27
C VAL A 79 10.79 0.17 -7.23
N LEU A 80 11.99 0.74 -7.12
CA LEU A 80 13.08 0.47 -8.06
C LEU A 80 13.61 -0.95 -7.92
N SER A 81 13.70 -1.49 -6.71
CA SER A 81 14.11 -2.88 -6.50
C SER A 81 13.12 -3.85 -7.13
N ASN A 82 11.82 -3.66 -6.91
CA ASN A 82 10.81 -4.54 -7.46
C ASN A 82 10.62 -4.40 -8.99
N VAL A 83 10.97 -3.26 -9.59
CA VAL A 83 10.87 -3.04 -11.05
C VAL A 83 12.15 -3.46 -11.80
N PHE A 84 13.32 -3.14 -11.26
CA PHE A 84 14.60 -3.24 -12.00
C PHE A 84 15.58 -4.27 -11.44
N MET A 85 15.41 -4.72 -10.20
CA MET A 85 16.33 -5.66 -9.55
C MET A 85 15.66 -7.03 -9.43
N ASP A 86 16.15 -7.99 -10.22
CA ASP A 86 15.67 -9.37 -10.19
C ASP A 86 15.81 -9.95 -8.77
N ASN A 87 14.76 -10.65 -8.30
CA ASN A 87 14.38 -10.94 -6.91
C ASN A 87 15.36 -11.78 -6.03
N ARG A 88 16.67 -11.79 -6.28
CA ARG A 88 17.61 -12.69 -5.57
C ARG A 88 18.14 -12.18 -4.23
N VAL A 89 17.85 -10.94 -3.85
CA VAL A 89 18.33 -10.37 -2.57
C VAL A 89 17.27 -9.50 -1.91
N LYS A 90 16.12 -10.07 -1.52
CA LYS A 90 15.34 -9.44 -0.44
C LYS A 90 15.94 -9.91 0.88
N ASN A 91 16.92 -9.14 1.36
CA ASN A 91 17.56 -9.39 2.65
C ASN A 91 16.50 -9.37 3.76
N LEU A 92 16.45 -10.52 4.42
CA LEU A 92 15.84 -10.82 5.70
C LEU A 92 16.28 -9.77 6.73
N ASN A 93 15.49 -8.69 6.96
CA ASN A 93 15.51 -7.81 8.15
C ASN A 93 14.65 -6.56 7.91
N ARG A 94 13.34 -6.71 7.72
CA ARG A 94 12.40 -5.60 7.95
C ARG A 94 11.57 -5.96 9.16
N ASP A 95 12.03 -5.49 10.33
CA ASP A 95 11.25 -5.52 11.55
C ASP A 95 9.88 -4.87 11.29
N LEU A 96 8.85 -5.67 11.49
CA LEU A 96 7.43 -5.33 11.37
C LEU A 96 7.02 -4.36 12.51
N ASN A 97 7.56 -3.15 12.53
CA ASN A 97 6.99 -2.05 13.29
C ASN A 97 6.22 -1.14 12.35
N CYS A 98 4.92 -1.45 12.24
CA CYS A 98 3.91 -0.54 11.72
C CYS A 98 3.49 0.38 12.85
N ASP A 99 4.39 1.27 13.27
CA ASP A 99 4.02 2.31 14.20
C ASP A 99 3.14 3.30 13.44
N VAL A 100 1.92 3.44 13.96
CA VAL A 100 0.80 4.13 13.35
C VAL A 100 1.11 5.62 13.27
N LEU A 101 1.24 6.16 12.05
CA LEU A 101 1.03 7.59 11.81
C LEU A 101 -0.47 7.78 11.52
N GLU A 102 -1.21 7.97 12.60
CA GLU A 102 -2.64 8.25 12.58
C GLU A 102 -2.84 9.71 12.20
N GLU A 103 -3.36 9.99 11.01
CA GLU A 103 -4.05 11.27 10.79
C GLU A 103 -5.19 11.07 9.78
N CYS A 104 -6.29 10.50 10.30
CA CYS A 104 -7.68 10.83 9.98
C CYS A 104 -8.61 9.94 10.85
N THR A 105 -8.66 10.18 12.16
CA THR A 105 -9.55 9.50 13.13
C THR A 105 -10.99 10.01 13.13
N LYS A 106 -11.51 10.47 11.98
CA LYS A 106 -12.93 10.80 11.85
C LYS A 106 -13.64 9.71 11.06
N GLY A 107 -14.10 8.65 11.75
CA GLY A 107 -15.23 7.88 11.23
C GLY A 107 -15.25 6.35 11.35
N TYR A 108 -14.36 5.67 12.07
CA TYR A 108 -14.57 4.24 12.38
C TYR A 108 -15.18 4.09 13.77
N GLY A 109 -16.50 4.30 13.85
CA GLY A 109 -17.29 4.05 15.07
C GLY A 109 -17.47 2.56 15.31
N TRP A 110 -16.53 1.93 16.02
CA TRP A 110 -16.80 0.66 16.69
C TRP A 110 -17.34 0.98 18.08
N GLN A 111 -18.66 0.93 18.23
CA GLN A 111 -19.30 0.88 19.54
C GLN A 111 -18.87 -0.44 20.19
N THR A 112 -18.04 -0.33 21.22
CA THR A 112 -17.75 -1.43 22.13
C THR A 112 -19.05 -1.85 22.81
N TYR A 113 -19.54 -3.04 22.49
CA TYR A 113 -20.54 -3.73 23.30
C TYR A 113 -19.92 -3.98 24.68
N GLN A 114 -20.17 -3.08 25.63
CA GLN A 114 -19.98 -3.40 27.04
C GLN A 114 -21.14 -4.30 27.46
N ASN A 115 -20.86 -5.58 27.63
CA ASN A 115 -21.72 -6.50 28.36
C ASN A 115 -21.83 -6.00 29.81
N ASN A 116 -22.89 -5.25 30.10
CA ASN A 116 -23.40 -5.13 31.46
C ASN A 116 -24.04 -6.48 31.83
N GLN A 117 -23.26 -7.37 32.45
CA GLN A 117 -23.83 -8.40 33.31
C GLN A 117 -24.30 -7.67 34.57
N GLY A 118 -25.61 -7.61 34.75
CA GLY A 118 -26.28 -6.94 35.85
C GLY A 118 -26.01 -7.59 37.21
N GLN A 119 -26.15 -6.72 38.22
CA GLN A 119 -26.47 -6.92 39.64
C GLN A 119 -26.30 -8.31 40.26
#